data_AF-A0A8C6XZL7-F1
#
_entry.id   AF-A0A8C6XZL7-F1
#
_cell.length_a   1.000
_cell.length_b   1.000
_cell.length_c   1.000
_cell.angle_alpha   90.00
_cell.angle_beta   90.00
_cell.angle_gamma   90.00
#
_symmetry.space_group_name_H-M   'P 1'
#
loop_
_entity.id
_entity.type
_entity.pdbx_description
1 polymer ?
#
loop_
_entity_poly.entity_id
_entity_poly.type
_entity_poly.pdbx_seq_one_letter_code
_entity_poly.pdbx_strand_id
1 'polypeptide(L)'
;MLHSKPHVNALHMQWTKFTSTLMDTIPYFELNCKHNVKKEVGARIEWKKIKGPTISFVYLNGVFVVPPSAPVCEVPISALSGTVVEMRCKESEGVPASKYRWYRNGASLPENTFFWRFKKEKISYTLNTTTGTLLFNPVSKNDTGEYYCEAYNRVGRPQRCPVKRMQVDDLNVSAIIASVVIVALIMASCGLGVYYAQKKGYFSSK
;
A
#
# COMPACT_ATOMS: atom_id res chain seq x y z
N MET A 1 35.81 18.16 28.72
CA MET A 1 35.07 17.39 29.74
C MET A 1 33.67 17.16 29.21
N LEU A 2 33.25 15.91 29.04
CA LEU A 2 31.89 15.55 28.66
C LEU A 2 31.52 14.29 29.45
N HIS A 3 30.58 14.44 30.37
CA HIS A 3 29.93 13.37 31.11
C HIS A 3 28.56 13.10 30.47
N SER A 4 28.17 11.83 30.34
CA SER A 4 26.94 11.29 30.96
C SER A 4 26.78 9.80 30.62
N LYS A 5 25.97 9.13 31.45
CA LYS A 5 25.91 7.70 31.76
C LYS A 5 24.69 7.02 31.07
N PRO A 6 24.48 5.69 31.21
CA PRO A 6 24.23 4.78 30.11
C PRO A 6 22.77 4.31 30.01
N HIS A 7 22.36 3.80 28.86
CA HIS A 7 21.54 2.59 28.81
C HIS A 7 21.68 1.91 27.45
N VAL A 8 21.79 0.58 27.50
CA VAL A 8 21.98 -0.40 26.42
C VAL A 8 23.41 -0.48 25.88
N ASN A 9 24.28 -1.17 26.64
CA ASN A 9 25.46 -1.94 26.21
C ASN A 9 26.19 -1.49 24.91
N ALA A 10 26.51 -0.19 24.78
CA ALA A 10 27.41 0.28 23.75
C ALA A 10 28.84 -0.09 24.17
N LEU A 11 29.36 -1.18 23.61
CA LEU A 11 30.76 -1.60 23.74
C LEU A 11 31.68 -0.42 23.40
N HIS A 12 32.61 -0.13 24.31
CA HIS A 12 33.68 0.86 24.15
C HIS A 12 34.32 0.77 22.75
N MET A 13 34.07 1.77 21.90
CA MET A 13 34.92 2.04 20.75
C MET A 13 36.05 2.96 21.21
N GLN A 14 37.27 2.43 21.26
CA GLN A 14 38.48 3.25 21.42
C GLN A 14 38.77 3.98 20.11
N TRP A 15 38.83 5.31 20.17
CA TRP A 15 39.22 6.14 19.04
C TRP A 15 40.68 6.60 19.22
N THR A 16 41.52 6.38 18.22
CA THR A 16 42.79 7.10 18.08
C THR A 16 42.51 8.47 17.46
N LYS A 17 42.81 9.55 18.20
CA LYS A 17 42.57 10.93 17.78
C LYS A 17 43.59 11.34 16.71
N PHE A 18 43.19 11.28 15.44
CA PHE A 18 43.99 11.84 14.35
C PHE A 18 43.61 13.31 14.12
N THR A 19 44.63 14.16 13.99
CA THR A 19 44.51 15.62 13.82
C THR A 19 43.75 15.98 12.54
N SER A 20 42.92 17.03 12.62
CA SER A 20 41.82 17.37 11.70
C SER A 20 42.19 17.63 10.24
N THR A 21 43.46 17.76 9.89
CA THR A 21 43.92 18.08 8.53
C THR A 21 44.13 16.85 7.64
N LEU A 22 44.20 15.64 8.21
CA LEU A 22 44.40 14.38 7.47
C LEU A 22 43.10 13.69 7.05
N MET A 23 41.94 14.16 7.52
CA MET A 23 40.64 13.55 7.19
C MET A 23 40.02 14.04 5.88
N ASP A 24 40.43 15.21 5.38
CA ASP A 24 39.82 15.81 4.18
C ASP A 24 40.51 15.41 2.87
N THR A 25 41.63 14.69 2.94
CA THR A 25 42.45 14.30 1.76
C THR A 25 42.38 12.82 1.42
N ILE A 26 41.73 12.00 2.26
CA ILE A 26 41.64 10.54 2.07
C ILE A 26 40.23 10.21 1.53
N PRO A 27 40.12 9.69 0.30
CA PRO A 27 38.82 9.52 -0.37
C PRO A 27 37.96 8.40 0.23
N TYR A 28 38.53 7.51 1.05
CA TYR A 28 37.80 6.45 1.75
C TYR A 28 38.50 6.03 3.05
N PHE A 29 37.71 5.73 4.08
CA PHE A 29 38.19 5.10 5.31
C PHE A 29 37.43 3.78 5.50
N GLU A 30 38.17 2.67 5.68
CA GLU A 30 37.56 1.39 6.07
C GLU A 30 37.30 1.38 7.58
N LEU A 31 36.02 1.30 7.95
CA LEU A 31 35.60 1.15 9.33
C LEU A 31 35.34 -0.33 9.61
N ASN A 32 36.32 -1.00 10.20
CA ASN A 32 36.19 -2.40 10.57
C ASN A 32 35.37 -2.55 11.86
N CYS A 33 34.19 -3.18 11.76
CA CYS A 33 33.38 -3.57 12.91
C CYS A 33 33.34 -5.10 13.02
N LYS A 34 33.72 -5.64 14.18
CA LYS A 34 33.63 -7.08 14.48
C LYS A 34 32.38 -7.32 15.33
N HIS A 35 31.29 -7.72 14.68
CA HIS A 35 30.03 -8.05 15.37
C HIS A 35 29.84 -9.58 15.49
N ASN A 36 29.42 -10.04 16.67
CA ASN A 36 29.17 -11.46 16.92
C ASN A 36 27.69 -11.78 16.69
N VAL A 37 27.38 -12.24 15.47
CA VAL A 37 26.02 -12.45 14.92
C VAL A 37 25.19 -13.48 15.70
N LYS A 38 25.80 -14.25 16.62
CA LYS A 38 25.16 -15.38 17.29
C LYS A 38 24.06 -15.03 18.30
N LYS A 39 23.79 -13.75 18.59
CA LYS A 39 22.90 -13.36 19.71
C LYS A 39 21.63 -12.57 19.37
N GLU A 40 21.41 -12.07 18.15
CA GLU A 40 20.23 -11.25 17.85
C GLU A 40 19.67 -11.48 16.44
N VAL A 41 18.46 -12.05 16.36
CA VAL A 41 17.69 -12.12 15.12
C VAL A 41 17.10 -10.74 14.85
N GLY A 42 17.69 -10.02 13.89
CA GLY A 42 17.21 -8.69 13.49
C GLY A 42 18.19 -7.54 13.75
N ALA A 43 19.42 -7.82 14.20
CA ALA A 43 20.45 -6.79 14.35
C ALA A 43 20.75 -6.11 13.00
N ARG A 44 20.71 -4.77 12.98
CA ARG A 44 21.05 -3.94 11.81
C ARG A 44 22.20 -3.02 12.21
N ILE A 45 23.32 -3.13 11.49
CA ILE A 45 24.46 -2.22 11.65
C ILE A 45 24.20 -1.01 10.75
N GLU A 46 24.12 0.18 11.36
CA GLU A 46 23.96 1.45 10.65
C GLU A 46 25.15 2.37 10.95
N TRP A 47 25.73 2.94 9.90
CA TRP A 47 26.80 3.92 10.03
C TRP A 47 26.21 5.32 9.86
N LYS A 48 26.34 6.14 10.90
CA LYS A 48 25.91 7.54 10.87
C LYS A 48 27.12 8.42 11.15
N LYS A 49 27.58 9.19 10.16
CA LYS A 49 28.59 10.23 10.39
C LYS A 49 27.89 11.44 11.03
N ILE A 50 28.23 11.72 12.29
CA ILE A 50 27.68 12.84 13.06
C ILE A 50 28.65 14.03 12.93
N LYS A 51 28.28 15.05 12.15
CA LYS A 51 28.96 16.37 12.13
C LYS A 51 27.99 17.41 12.69
N GLY A 52 27.91 17.55 14.01
CA GLY A 52 26.95 18.48 14.65
C GLY A 52 25.48 18.02 14.50
N PRO A 53 24.49 18.91 14.32
CA PRO A 53 23.07 18.56 14.27
C PRO A 53 22.63 17.83 12.98
N THR A 54 23.51 17.68 11.99
CA THR A 54 23.18 17.14 10.66
C THR A 54 23.51 15.65 10.53
N ILE A 55 22.57 14.90 9.93
CA ILE A 55 22.60 13.46 9.69
C ILE A 55 23.26 13.18 8.33
N SER A 56 24.21 12.23 8.26
CA SER A 56 24.85 11.82 7.00
C SER A 56 24.27 10.52 6.45
N PHE A 57 24.21 10.45 5.12
CA PHE A 57 23.48 9.49 4.31
C PHE A 57 24.23 8.17 4.00
N VAL A 58 23.51 7.14 3.54
CA VAL A 58 24.07 5.84 3.09
C VAL A 58 24.48 5.95 1.61
N TYR A 59 25.68 5.45 1.27
CA TYR A 59 26.18 5.43 -0.10
C TYR A 59 26.45 3.98 -0.54
N LEU A 60 25.97 3.60 -1.73
CA LEU A 60 26.28 2.33 -2.40
C LEU A 60 27.00 2.64 -3.70
N ASN A 61 28.22 2.14 -3.89
CA ASN A 61 29.09 2.44 -5.03
C ASN A 61 29.29 3.96 -5.28
N GLY A 62 29.33 4.77 -4.21
CA GLY A 62 29.48 6.23 -4.31
C GLY A 62 28.21 7.02 -4.61
N VAL A 63 27.05 6.36 -4.76
CA VAL A 63 25.76 7.01 -5.01
C VAL A 63 24.93 7.06 -3.73
N PHE A 64 24.30 8.21 -3.46
CA PHE A 64 23.35 8.35 -2.35
C PHE A 64 22.18 7.38 -2.52
N VAL A 65 21.94 6.56 -1.51
CA VAL A 65 20.87 5.57 -1.50
C VAL A 65 20.09 5.59 -0.19
N VAL A 66 18.80 5.26 -0.29
CA VAL A 66 17.87 5.18 0.82
C VAL A 66 17.03 3.92 0.61
N PRO A 67 16.93 3.04 1.62
CA PRO A 67 16.02 1.90 1.54
C PRO A 67 14.57 2.40 1.49
N PRO A 68 13.62 1.59 0.98
CA PRO A 68 12.22 1.98 0.96
C PRO A 68 11.69 2.19 2.38
N SER A 69 10.82 3.17 2.55
CA SER A 69 9.98 3.34 3.73
C SER A 69 8.71 2.49 3.63
N ALA A 70 7.94 2.37 4.71
CA ALA A 70 6.66 1.65 4.68
C ALA A 70 5.69 2.35 3.72
N PRO A 71 5.25 1.70 2.63
CA PRO A 71 4.37 2.34 1.66
C PRO A 71 2.96 2.57 2.23
N VAL A 72 2.27 3.56 1.68
CA VAL A 72 0.85 3.80 1.92
C VAL A 72 0.03 3.05 0.87
N CYS A 73 -0.84 2.15 1.33
CA CYS A 73 -1.78 1.42 0.48
C CYS A 73 -3.15 2.09 0.46
N GLU A 74 -3.66 2.40 -0.71
CA GLU A 74 -5.03 2.85 -0.97
C GLU A 74 -5.81 1.68 -1.56
N VAL A 75 -6.56 0.99 -0.69
CA VAL A 75 -7.42 -0.15 -1.05
C VAL A 75 -8.83 0.18 -0.53
N PRO A 76 -9.88 0.15 -1.37
CA PRO A 76 -11.24 0.39 -0.93
C PRO A 76 -11.73 -0.76 -0.05
N ILE A 77 -12.59 -0.42 0.91
CA ILE A 77 -13.19 -1.41 1.84
C ILE A 77 -14.18 -2.30 1.10
N SER A 78 -14.89 -1.74 0.10
CA SER A 78 -15.89 -2.45 -0.69
C SER A 78 -15.90 -1.99 -2.15
N ALA A 79 -16.34 -2.86 -3.06
CA ALA A 79 -16.59 -2.56 -4.46
C ALA A 79 -17.78 -3.35 -5.00
N LEU A 80 -18.38 -2.86 -6.09
CA LEU A 80 -19.46 -3.56 -6.77
C LEU A 80 -18.90 -4.37 -7.95
N SER A 81 -19.29 -5.64 -8.04
CA SER A 81 -18.97 -6.52 -9.16
C SER A 81 -19.34 -5.86 -10.50
N GLY A 82 -18.43 -5.91 -11.49
CA GLY A 82 -18.60 -5.27 -12.79
C GLY A 82 -18.04 -3.85 -12.89
N THR A 83 -17.65 -3.21 -11.77
CA THR A 83 -17.09 -1.84 -11.77
C THR A 83 -15.57 -1.82 -11.97
N VAL A 84 -15.01 -0.63 -12.18
CA VAL A 84 -13.56 -0.40 -12.24
C VAL A 84 -13.06 -0.03 -10.85
N VAL A 85 -12.00 -0.71 -10.39
CA VAL A 85 -11.36 -0.44 -9.09
C VAL A 85 -9.88 -0.20 -9.29
N GLU A 86 -9.40 0.97 -8.88
CA GLU A 86 -7.98 1.31 -8.86
C GLU A 86 -7.47 1.29 -7.42
N MET A 87 -6.43 0.51 -7.17
CA MET A 87 -5.68 0.50 -5.91
C MET A 87 -4.31 1.13 -6.13
N ARG A 88 -3.82 1.86 -5.14
CA ARG A 88 -2.52 2.56 -5.22
C ARG A 88 -1.62 2.18 -4.05
N CYS A 89 -0.34 2.10 -4.33
CA CYS A 89 0.70 1.87 -3.34
C CYS A 89 1.81 2.90 -3.58
N LYS A 90 2.11 3.72 -2.56
CA LYS A 90 3.07 4.83 -2.71
C LYS A 90 4.06 4.90 -1.57
N GLU A 91 5.31 5.09 -1.95
CA GLU A 91 6.49 5.27 -1.11
C GLU A 91 7.31 6.43 -1.67
N SER A 92 7.91 7.27 -0.82
CA SER A 92 8.57 8.53 -1.26
C SER A 92 10.01 8.71 -0.79
N GLU A 93 10.53 7.82 0.05
CA GLU A 93 11.86 7.97 0.64
C GLU A 93 12.92 7.16 -0.11
N GLY A 94 12.54 6.09 -0.79
CA GLY A 94 13.43 5.16 -1.46
C GLY A 94 14.26 5.81 -2.57
N VAL A 95 15.58 5.68 -2.46
CA VAL A 95 16.55 6.11 -3.47
C VAL A 95 17.47 4.92 -3.81
N PRO A 96 17.46 4.41 -5.05
CA PRO A 96 16.61 4.79 -6.19
C PRO A 96 15.12 4.53 -5.92
N ALA A 97 14.27 5.17 -6.75
CA ALA A 97 12.81 5.05 -6.66
C ALA A 97 12.38 3.58 -6.58
N SER A 98 11.49 3.30 -5.63
CA SER A 98 11.00 1.95 -5.34
C SER A 98 10.11 1.43 -6.45
N LYS A 99 10.17 0.11 -6.66
CA LYS A 99 9.18 -0.67 -7.39
C LYS A 99 8.23 -1.33 -6.40
N TYR A 100 7.10 -1.79 -6.91
CA TYR A 100 6.00 -2.29 -6.11
C TYR A 100 5.59 -3.70 -6.52
N ARG A 101 5.32 -4.54 -5.52
CA ARG A 101 4.66 -5.84 -5.69
C ARG A 101 3.37 -5.87 -4.90
N TRP A 102 2.28 -6.25 -5.55
CA TRP A 102 1.00 -6.44 -4.88
C TRP A 102 0.81 -7.89 -4.46
N TYR A 103 0.10 -8.07 -3.37
CA TYR A 103 -0.27 -9.36 -2.83
C TYR A 103 -1.77 -9.41 -2.58
N ARG A 104 -2.36 -10.58 -2.84
CA ARG A 104 -3.75 -10.91 -2.51
C ARG A 104 -3.78 -12.23 -1.79
N ASN A 105 -4.34 -12.26 -0.58
CA ASN A 105 -4.43 -13.45 0.27
C ASN A 105 -3.06 -14.13 0.46
N GLY A 106 -1.99 -13.33 0.59
CA GLY A 106 -0.61 -13.79 0.73
C GLY A 106 0.11 -14.20 -0.56
N ALA A 107 -0.60 -14.29 -1.69
CA ALA A 107 0.01 -14.62 -3.00
C ALA A 107 0.37 -13.36 -3.78
N SER A 108 1.56 -13.32 -4.38
CA SER A 108 1.99 -12.19 -5.22
C SER A 108 1.20 -12.12 -6.52
N LEU A 109 0.73 -10.94 -6.89
CA LEU A 109 0.10 -10.65 -8.18
C LEU A 109 1.21 -10.29 -9.18
N PRO A 110 1.44 -11.11 -10.22
CA PRO A 110 2.51 -10.87 -11.18
C PRO A 110 2.14 -9.81 -12.21
N GLU A 111 3.16 -9.04 -12.63
CA GLU A 111 3.04 -7.99 -13.64
C GLU A 111 2.77 -8.54 -15.04
N ASN A 112 3.31 -9.72 -15.37
CA ASN A 112 3.43 -10.17 -16.75
C ASN A 112 2.43 -11.29 -17.11
N THR A 113 1.65 -11.05 -18.15
CA THR A 113 0.66 -11.96 -18.76
C THR A 113 1.30 -13.19 -19.44
N PHE A 114 2.65 -13.26 -19.51
CA PHE A 114 3.36 -14.33 -20.23
C PHE A 114 3.33 -15.71 -19.54
N PHE A 115 3.33 -15.77 -18.20
CA PHE A 115 3.17 -17.04 -17.45
C PHE A 115 1.76 -17.65 -17.59
N TRP A 116 0.80 -16.88 -18.13
CA TRP A 116 -0.63 -17.19 -18.11
C TRP A 116 -1.14 -17.73 -19.45
N ARG A 117 -0.28 -17.77 -20.48
CA ARG A 117 -0.59 -18.53 -21.70
C ARG A 117 -0.88 -20.01 -21.40
N PHE A 118 -0.40 -20.51 -20.25
CA PHE A 118 -0.61 -21.87 -19.77
C PHE A 118 -1.80 -22.05 -18.81
N LYS A 119 -2.37 -20.96 -18.28
CA LYS A 119 -3.52 -21.00 -17.35
C LYS A 119 -4.67 -20.25 -18.00
N LYS A 120 -5.74 -20.95 -18.42
CA LYS A 120 -6.95 -20.39 -19.06
C LYS A 120 -7.77 -19.41 -18.17
N GLU A 121 -7.15 -18.75 -17.20
CA GLU A 121 -7.77 -17.76 -16.34
C GLU A 121 -7.61 -16.37 -16.97
N LYS A 122 -8.72 -15.81 -17.42
CA LYS A 122 -8.80 -14.43 -17.91
C LYS A 122 -8.53 -13.49 -16.72
N ILE A 123 -7.37 -12.86 -16.70
CA ILE A 123 -7.01 -11.89 -15.67
C ILE A 123 -7.84 -10.62 -15.88
N SER A 124 -8.52 -10.17 -14.83
CA SER A 124 -9.34 -8.95 -14.81
C SER A 124 -8.57 -7.69 -14.40
N TYR A 125 -7.28 -7.81 -14.08
CA TYR A 125 -6.46 -6.70 -13.59
C TYR A 125 -5.23 -6.37 -14.43
N THR A 126 -4.77 -5.13 -14.32
CA THR A 126 -3.49 -4.63 -14.84
C THR A 126 -2.66 -4.10 -13.67
N LEU A 127 -1.37 -4.43 -13.65
CA LEU A 127 -0.45 -4.01 -12.60
C LEU A 127 0.71 -3.22 -13.20
N ASN A 128 1.03 -2.09 -12.58
CA ASN A 128 2.20 -1.28 -12.93
C ASN A 128 3.17 -1.27 -11.74
N THR A 129 4.29 -1.99 -11.86
CA THR A 129 5.29 -2.09 -10.77
C THR A 129 6.02 -0.78 -10.50
N THR A 130 5.96 0.20 -11.41
CA THR A 130 6.67 1.47 -11.26
C THR A 130 5.80 2.52 -10.56
N THR A 131 4.51 2.58 -10.89
CA THR A 131 3.57 3.52 -10.24
C THR A 131 2.92 2.93 -8.99
N GLY A 132 2.99 1.61 -8.81
CA GLY A 132 2.30 0.92 -7.71
C GLY A 132 0.80 0.78 -7.93
N THR A 133 0.31 1.00 -9.15
CA THR A 133 -1.11 0.92 -9.48
C THR A 133 -1.53 -0.52 -9.78
N LEU A 134 -2.62 -0.96 -9.16
CA LEU A 134 -3.33 -2.21 -9.47
C LEU A 134 -4.76 -1.85 -9.88
N LEU A 135 -5.10 -2.09 -11.15
CA LEU A 135 -6.37 -1.71 -11.74
C LEU A 135 -7.19 -2.96 -12.11
N PHE A 136 -8.35 -3.14 -11.50
CA PHE A 136 -9.35 -4.14 -11.92
C PHE A 136 -10.33 -3.50 -12.89
N ASN A 137 -10.55 -4.12 -14.04
CA ASN A 137 -11.53 -3.70 -15.04
C ASN A 137 -12.05 -4.90 -15.86
N PRO A 138 -13.18 -5.52 -15.49
CA PRO A 138 -14.00 -5.25 -14.31
C PRO A 138 -13.54 -6.01 -13.05
N VAL A 139 -13.84 -5.49 -11.87
CA VAL A 139 -13.72 -6.24 -10.60
C VAL A 139 -14.81 -7.31 -10.50
N SER A 140 -14.49 -8.46 -9.93
CA SER A 140 -15.43 -9.58 -9.71
C SER A 140 -15.51 -9.97 -8.24
N LYS A 141 -16.55 -10.70 -7.85
CA LYS A 141 -16.69 -11.24 -6.49
C LYS A 141 -15.48 -12.08 -6.04
N ASN A 142 -14.83 -12.77 -6.99
CA ASN A 142 -13.63 -13.58 -6.76
C ASN A 142 -12.37 -12.74 -6.47
N ASP A 143 -12.46 -11.43 -6.66
CA ASP A 143 -11.41 -10.47 -6.29
C ASP A 143 -11.57 -9.96 -4.84
N THR A 144 -12.54 -10.48 -4.07
CA THR A 144 -12.61 -10.28 -2.62
C THR A 144 -11.37 -10.85 -1.93
N GLY A 145 -10.77 -10.10 -1.01
CA GLY A 145 -9.63 -10.60 -0.26
C GLY A 145 -8.86 -9.56 0.53
N GLU A 146 -7.73 -10.02 1.05
CA GLU A 146 -6.77 -9.23 1.82
C GLU A 146 -5.61 -8.80 0.93
N TYR A 147 -5.43 -7.49 0.81
CA TYR A 147 -4.47 -6.84 -0.07
C TYR A 147 -3.41 -6.11 0.73
N TYR A 148 -2.16 -6.20 0.25
CA TYR A 148 -1.06 -5.36 0.69
C TYR A 148 -0.04 -5.24 -0.46
N CYS A 149 0.80 -4.22 -0.39
CA CYS A 149 1.92 -4.06 -1.30
C CYS A 149 3.26 -4.09 -0.56
N GLU A 150 4.30 -4.49 -1.27
CA GLU A 150 5.69 -4.31 -0.90
C GLU A 150 6.35 -3.28 -1.81
N ALA A 151 6.96 -2.27 -1.21
CA ALA A 151 7.89 -1.36 -1.87
C ALA A 151 9.31 -1.92 -1.73
N TYR A 152 10.01 -2.05 -2.84
CA TYR A 152 11.37 -2.58 -2.89
C TYR A 152 12.23 -1.78 -3.86
N ASN A 153 13.47 -1.55 -3.48
CA ASN A 153 14.52 -1.12 -4.39
C ASN A 153 15.74 -2.04 -4.18
N ARG A 154 16.90 -1.66 -4.73
CA ARG A 154 18.13 -2.47 -4.62
C ARG A 154 18.84 -2.30 -3.26
N VAL A 155 18.22 -1.62 -2.30
CA VAL A 155 18.85 -1.10 -1.08
C VAL A 155 18.05 -1.54 0.14
N GLY A 156 18.71 -2.18 1.10
CA GLY A 156 18.07 -2.63 2.34
C GLY A 156 16.97 -3.68 2.12
N ARG A 157 16.02 -3.74 3.04
CA ARG A 157 14.90 -4.69 3.01
C ARG A 157 13.65 -4.05 2.43
N PRO A 158 12.86 -4.76 1.60
CA PRO A 158 11.54 -4.33 1.21
C PRO A 158 10.67 -4.00 2.42
N GLN A 159 9.83 -2.98 2.28
CA GLN A 159 8.85 -2.61 3.30
C GLN A 159 7.44 -2.84 2.77
N ARG A 160 6.51 -3.16 3.67
CA ARG A 160 5.11 -3.44 3.32
C ARG A 160 4.15 -2.56 4.09
N CYS A 161 3.03 -2.25 3.46
CA CYS A 161 1.91 -1.59 4.13
C CYS A 161 1.13 -2.60 5.00
N PRO A 162 0.31 -2.12 5.96
CA PRO A 162 -0.66 -2.97 6.64
C PRO A 162 -1.64 -3.61 5.67
N VAL A 163 -2.10 -4.82 6.01
CA VAL A 163 -3.10 -5.56 5.23
C VAL A 163 -4.43 -4.82 5.26
N LYS A 164 -5.05 -4.65 4.09
CA LYS A 164 -6.38 -4.06 3.91
C LYS A 164 -7.31 -5.06 3.25
N ARG A 165 -8.53 -5.19 3.77
CA ARG A 165 -9.55 -6.09 3.19
C ARG A 165 -10.46 -5.32 2.24
N MET A 166 -10.68 -5.88 1.05
CA MET A 166 -11.69 -5.42 0.10
C MET A 166 -12.77 -6.50 -0.06
N GLN A 167 -14.04 -6.09 0.10
CA GLN A 167 -15.21 -6.93 -0.13
C GLN A 167 -15.87 -6.56 -1.47
N VAL A 168 -16.09 -7.54 -2.36
CA VAL A 168 -16.78 -7.29 -3.63
C VAL A 168 -18.16 -7.93 -3.60
N ASP A 169 -19.20 -7.11 -3.72
CA ASP A 169 -20.59 -7.54 -3.68
C ASP A 169 -21.23 -7.45 -5.07
N ASP A 170 -22.21 -8.30 -5.35
CA ASP A 170 -22.99 -8.23 -6.59
C ASP A 170 -24.19 -7.30 -6.42
N LEU A 171 -24.64 -6.68 -7.52
CA LEU A 171 -25.86 -5.88 -7.50
C LEU A 171 -27.09 -6.79 -7.35
N ASN A 172 -27.88 -6.60 -6.30
CA ASN A 172 -29.12 -7.34 -6.09
C ASN A 172 -30.24 -6.82 -7.01
N VAL A 173 -30.16 -7.16 -8.31
CA VAL A 173 -31.12 -6.72 -9.33
C VAL A 173 -32.55 -7.12 -8.96
N SER A 174 -32.75 -8.30 -8.35
CA SER A 174 -34.06 -8.76 -7.86
C SER A 174 -34.67 -7.82 -6.80
N ALA A 175 -33.86 -7.31 -5.88
CA ALA A 175 -34.30 -6.37 -4.85
C ALA A 175 -34.67 -5.01 -5.45
N ILE A 176 -33.90 -4.56 -6.46
CA ILE A 176 -34.21 -3.32 -7.19
C ILE A 176 -35.54 -3.46 -7.93
N ILE A 177 -35.72 -4.54 -8.70
CA ILE A 177 -36.96 -4.79 -9.45
C ILE A 177 -38.15 -4.88 -8.50
N ALA A 178 -38.04 -5.65 -7.41
CA ALA A 178 -39.11 -5.78 -6.43
C ALA A 178 -39.51 -4.41 -5.83
N SER A 179 -38.52 -3.59 -5.48
CA SER A 179 -38.75 -2.25 -4.93
C SER A 179 -39.48 -1.34 -5.93
N VAL A 180 -39.08 -1.36 -7.20
CA VAL A 180 -39.72 -0.56 -8.26
C VAL A 180 -41.16 -1.00 -8.51
N VAL A 181 -41.42 -2.30 -8.56
CA VAL A 181 -42.78 -2.86 -8.75
C VAL A 181 -43.70 -2.45 -7.60
N ILE A 182 -43.22 -2.52 -6.36
CA ILE A 182 -44.03 -2.13 -5.18
C ILE A 182 -44.40 -0.64 -5.26
N VAL A 183 -43.43 0.23 -5.56
CA VAL A 183 -43.70 1.67 -5.69
C VAL A 183 -44.69 1.97 -6.80
N ALA A 184 -44.59 1.29 -7.95
CA ALA A 184 -45.52 1.45 -9.06
C ALA A 184 -46.95 1.03 -8.68
N LEU A 185 -47.12 -0.09 -7.95
CA LEU A 185 -48.43 -0.54 -7.47
C LEU A 185 -49.05 0.45 -6.48
N ILE A 186 -48.25 1.01 -5.57
CA ILE A 186 -48.71 2.04 -4.64
C ILE A 186 -49.18 3.27 -5.42
N MET A 187 -48.38 3.78 -6.35
CA MET A 187 -48.74 4.94 -7.19
C MET A 187 -50.02 4.69 -7.99
N ALA A 188 -50.17 3.51 -8.59
CA ALA A 188 -51.38 3.13 -9.31
C ALA A 188 -52.61 3.08 -8.39
N SER A 189 -52.47 2.48 -7.19
CA SER A 189 -53.55 2.40 -6.22
C SER A 189 -53.97 3.78 -5.69
N CYS A 190 -53.01 4.67 -5.40
CA CYS A 190 -53.29 6.04 -4.99
C CYS A 190 -53.94 6.83 -6.13
N GLY A 191 -53.43 6.72 -7.36
CA GLY A 191 -54.01 7.38 -8.54
C GLY A 191 -55.44 6.94 -8.81
N LEU A 192 -55.70 5.63 -8.74
CA LEU A 192 -57.05 5.07 -8.85
C LEU A 192 -57.96 5.53 -7.69
N GLY A 193 -57.43 5.63 -6.47
CA GLY A 193 -58.14 6.15 -5.31
C GLY A 193 -58.56 7.61 -5.49
N VAL A 194 -57.65 8.47 -5.95
CA VAL A 194 -57.95 9.88 -6.26
C VAL A 194 -58.96 9.99 -7.40
N TYR A 195 -58.77 9.24 -8.49
CA TYR A 195 -59.69 9.20 -9.62
C TYR A 195 -61.11 8.78 -9.19
N TYR A 196 -61.20 7.71 -8.39
CA TYR A 196 -62.47 7.23 -7.85
C TYR A 196 -63.12 8.28 -6.95
N ALA A 197 -62.34 8.93 -6.08
CA ALA A 197 -62.83 9.93 -5.15
C ALA A 197 -63.31 11.21 -5.86
N GLN A 198 -62.62 11.63 -6.93
CA GLN A 198 -63.08 12.70 -7.82
C GLN A 198 -64.40 12.33 -8.51
N LYS A 199 -64.49 11.11 -9.06
CA LYS A 199 -65.71 10.64 -9.76
C LYS A 199 -66.92 10.55 -8.84
N LYS A 200 -66.73 10.18 -7.56
CA LYS A 200 -67.80 10.10 -6.56
C LYS A 200 -68.13 11.44 -5.89
N GLY A 201 -67.43 12.52 -6.25
CA GLY A 201 -67.71 13.86 -5.73
C GLY A 201 -67.18 14.13 -4.32
N TYR A 202 -66.31 13.28 -3.76
CA TYR A 202 -65.76 13.47 -2.41
C TYR A 202 -64.84 14.70 -2.29
N PHE A 203 -64.30 15.19 -3.40
CA PHE A 203 -63.47 16.40 -3.45
C PHE A 203 -64.23 17.67 -3.87
N SER A 204 -65.56 17.62 -3.98
CA SER A 204 -66.37 18.83 -4.16
C SER A 204 -66.88 19.30 -2.80
N SER A 205 -66.21 20.28 -2.21
CA SER A 205 -66.78 21.10 -1.13
C SER A 205 -66.77 22.56 -1.58
N LYS A 206 -67.88 23.23 -1.27
CA LYS A 206 -68.28 24.62 -1.54
C LYS A 206 -67.15 25.65 -1.58
#